data_AF-A0A2N1V501-F1
#
_entry.id   AF-A0A2N1V501-F1
#
_cell.length_a   1.000
_cell.length_b   1.000
_cell.length_c   1.000
_cell.angle_alpha   90.00
_cell.angle_beta   90.00
_cell.angle_gamma   90.00
#
_symmetry.space_group_name_H-M   'P 1'
#
loop_
_entity.id
_entity.type
_entity.pdbx_description
1 polymer ?
#
loop_
_entity_poly.entity_id
_entity_poly.type
_entity_poly.pdbx_seq_one_letter_code
_entity_poly.pdbx_strand_id
1 'polypeptide(L)'
;MENEIKTTLKNYINSSVIIQPINILEILSNDYNAYKRLLLKYRNKYGLMIDQFNDEYQNDTESYYKTIHQLKGITGTIGAMKLYELLTEIEQNRENHELLEIYHNEFNKSHNEFLEFIEKLDDLN
;
A
#
# COMPACT_ATOMS: atom_id res chain seq x y z
N MET A 1 -22.10 -5.00 -11.57
CA MET A 1 -21.47 -3.81 -10.97
C MET A 1 -21.00 -4.04 -9.53
N GLU A 2 -21.81 -3.81 -8.48
CA GLU A 2 -21.34 -4.02 -7.09
C GLU A 2 -20.88 -5.46 -6.84
N ASN A 3 -21.57 -6.44 -7.43
CA ASN A 3 -21.17 -7.85 -7.38
C ASN A 3 -19.83 -8.14 -8.08
N GLU A 4 -19.47 -7.39 -9.12
CA GLU A 4 -18.19 -7.55 -9.84
C GLU A 4 -17.05 -6.92 -9.04
N ILE A 5 -17.23 -5.69 -8.54
CA ILE A 5 -16.26 -5.03 -7.65
C ILE A 5 -16.01 -5.89 -6.39
N LYS A 6 -17.08 -6.38 -5.77
CA LYS A 6 -17.00 -7.28 -4.62
C LYS A 6 -16.27 -8.57 -4.95
N THR A 7 -16.57 -9.19 -6.10
CA THR A 7 -15.88 -10.42 -6.55
C THR A 7 -14.40 -10.17 -6.80
N THR A 8 -14.05 -9.10 -7.51
CA THR A 8 -12.66 -8.74 -7.81
C THR A 8 -11.88 -8.44 -6.53
N LEU A 9 -12.44 -7.64 -5.62
CA LEU A 9 -11.84 -7.37 -4.31
C LEU A 9 -11.64 -8.66 -3.52
N LYS A 10 -12.66 -9.52 -3.42
CA LYS A 10 -12.54 -10.80 -2.71
C LYS A 10 -11.49 -11.72 -3.32
N ASN A 11 -11.46 -11.83 -4.64
CA ASN A 11 -10.47 -12.65 -5.34
C ASN A 11 -9.06 -12.15 -5.05
N TYR A 12 -8.84 -10.84 -5.13
CA TYR A 12 -7.54 -10.26 -4.83
C TYR A 12 -7.16 -10.42 -3.35
N ILE A 13 -8.08 -10.18 -2.42
CA ILE A 13 -7.85 -10.40 -0.98
C ILE A 13 -7.48 -11.86 -0.71
N ASN A 14 -8.10 -12.81 -1.41
CA ASN A 14 -7.81 -14.23 -1.23
C ASN A 14 -6.51 -14.68 -1.95
N SER A 15 -6.09 -13.98 -2.99
CA SER A 15 -4.91 -14.35 -3.80
C SER A 15 -3.65 -13.52 -3.49
N SER A 16 -3.79 -12.38 -2.81
CA SER A 16 -2.72 -11.43 -2.53
C SER A 16 -2.57 -11.22 -1.03
N VAL A 17 -1.33 -11.40 -0.53
CA VAL A 17 -0.97 -11.10 0.86
C VAL A 17 -0.91 -9.58 1.10
N ILE A 18 -1.01 -8.77 0.04
CA ILE A 18 -0.82 -7.32 0.12
C ILE A 18 -1.92 -6.63 0.94
N ILE A 19 -3.17 -7.08 0.82
CA ILE A 19 -4.31 -6.43 1.47
C ILE A 19 -4.96 -7.40 2.46
N GLN A 20 -5.17 -6.93 3.69
CA GLN A 20 -6.00 -7.60 4.68
C GLN A 20 -7.07 -6.61 5.17
N PRO A 21 -8.16 -6.42 4.42
CA PRO A 21 -9.06 -5.30 4.64
C PRO A 21 -10.21 -5.63 5.57
N ILE A 22 -10.21 -6.79 6.25
CA ILE A 22 -11.34 -7.30 7.05
C ILE A 22 -11.84 -6.21 8.01
N ASN A 23 -10.92 -5.60 8.77
CA ASN A 23 -11.27 -4.54 9.73
C ASN A 23 -11.81 -3.28 9.04
N ILE A 24 -11.34 -2.95 7.83
CA ILE A 24 -11.75 -1.73 7.11
C ILE A 24 -13.10 -1.93 6.43
N LEU A 25 -13.33 -3.08 5.82
CA LEU A 25 -14.62 -3.42 5.24
C LEU A 25 -15.70 -3.47 6.33
N GLU A 26 -15.39 -3.97 7.51
CA GLU A 26 -16.29 -3.91 8.67
C GLU A 26 -16.62 -2.46 9.06
N ILE A 27 -15.60 -1.59 9.19
CA ILE A 27 -15.80 -0.15 9.45
C ILE A 27 -16.68 0.50 8.37
N LEU A 28 -16.51 0.10 7.12
CA LEU A 28 -17.28 0.59 5.98
C LEU A 28 -18.63 -0.14 5.81
N SER A 29 -19.10 -0.89 6.82
CA SER A 29 -20.37 -1.63 6.77
C SER A 29 -20.49 -2.58 5.55
N ASN A 30 -19.36 -3.17 5.15
CA ASN A 30 -19.20 -3.99 3.95
C ASN A 30 -19.50 -3.27 2.63
N ASP A 31 -19.37 -1.94 2.57
CA ASP A 31 -19.48 -1.18 1.32
C ASP A 31 -18.19 -1.28 0.49
N TYR A 32 -18.18 -2.22 -0.46
CA TYR A 32 -17.07 -2.46 -1.38
C TYR A 32 -16.85 -1.29 -2.35
N ASN A 33 -17.87 -0.49 -2.66
CA ASN A 33 -17.72 0.71 -3.48
C ASN A 33 -17.03 1.83 -2.70
N ALA A 34 -17.38 2.01 -1.42
CA ALA A 34 -16.65 2.93 -0.54
C ALA A 34 -15.19 2.54 -0.40
N TYR A 35 -14.92 1.24 -0.26
CA TYR A 35 -13.55 0.75 -0.20
C TYR A 35 -12.79 0.97 -1.52
N LYS A 36 -13.40 0.71 -2.69
CA LYS A 36 -12.84 1.08 -3.99
C LYS A 36 -12.47 2.56 -4.05
N ARG A 37 -13.39 3.46 -3.66
CA ARG A 37 -13.12 4.92 -3.64
C ARG A 37 -11.95 5.29 -2.74
N LEU A 38 -11.82 4.64 -1.57
CA LEU A 38 -10.68 4.84 -0.67
C LEU A 38 -9.36 4.45 -1.33
N LEU A 39 -9.32 3.30 -2.00
CA LEU A 39 -8.13 2.81 -2.71
C LEU A 39 -7.76 3.71 -3.90
N LEU A 40 -8.74 4.19 -4.68
CA LEU A 40 -8.49 5.14 -5.76
C LEU A 40 -7.94 6.47 -5.25
N LYS A 41 -8.47 6.96 -4.12
CA LYS A 41 -7.94 8.16 -3.46
C LYS A 41 -6.50 7.96 -3.00
N TYR A 42 -6.15 6.76 -2.52
CA TYR A 42 -4.77 6.41 -2.20
C TYR A 42 -3.87 6.53 -3.44
N ARG A 43 -4.21 5.85 -4.54
CA ARG A 43 -3.44 5.89 -5.80
C ARG A 43 -3.22 7.33 -6.27
N ASN A 44 -4.28 8.15 -6.31
CA ASN A 44 -4.19 9.52 -6.83
C ASN A 44 -3.36 10.45 -5.95
N LYS A 45 -3.37 10.25 -4.62
CA LYS A 45 -2.68 11.14 -3.69
C LYS A 45 -1.25 10.70 -3.39
N TYR A 46 -1.00 9.39 -3.37
CA TYR A 46 0.22 8.80 -2.86
C TYR A 46 0.95 7.91 -3.86
N GLY A 47 0.38 7.67 -5.05
CA GLY A 47 1.07 6.95 -6.12
C GLY A 47 2.41 7.60 -6.50
N LEU A 48 2.50 8.94 -6.41
CA LEU A 48 3.73 9.71 -6.66
C LEU A 48 4.66 9.81 -5.44
N MET A 49 4.21 9.44 -4.23
CA MET A 49 5.09 9.43 -3.05
C MET A 49 6.19 8.37 -3.16
N ILE A 50 6.04 7.38 -4.05
CA ILE A 50 7.07 6.36 -4.28
C ILE A 50 8.33 6.96 -4.91
N ASP A 51 8.18 7.95 -5.80
CA ASP A 51 9.31 8.62 -6.44
C ASP A 51 10.12 9.41 -5.41
N GLN A 52 9.41 10.12 -4.52
CA GLN A 52 10.02 10.81 -3.38
C GLN A 52 10.72 9.82 -2.44
N PHE A 53 10.06 8.72 -2.09
CA PHE A 53 10.62 7.66 -1.23
C PHE A 53 11.93 7.09 -1.81
N ASN A 54 11.98 6.88 -3.13
CA ASN A 54 13.16 6.37 -3.82
C ASN A 54 14.30 7.39 -3.90
N ASP A 55 13.98 8.65 -4.16
CA ASP A 55 14.97 9.73 -4.18
C ASP A 55 15.59 9.97 -2.80
N GLU A 56 14.75 10.03 -1.76
CA GLU A 56 15.20 10.25 -0.39
C GLU A 56 16.04 9.08 0.14
N TYR A 57 15.75 7.84 -0.26
CA TYR A 57 16.56 6.68 0.13
C TYR A 57 18.03 6.82 -0.28
N GLN A 58 18.30 7.44 -1.44
CA GLN A 58 19.65 7.65 -1.96
C GLN A 58 20.32 8.92 -1.42
N ASN A 59 19.53 9.95 -1.13
CA ASN A 59 20.04 11.32 -1.00
C ASN A 59 19.82 11.95 0.37
N ASP A 60 18.78 11.54 1.12
CA ASP A 60 18.41 12.16 2.40
C ASP A 60 17.73 11.15 3.33
N THR A 61 18.54 10.55 4.20
CA THR A 61 18.09 9.57 5.19
C THR A 61 17.06 10.15 6.17
N GLU A 62 17.14 11.43 6.55
CA GLU A 62 16.19 12.01 7.50
C GLU A 62 14.80 12.14 6.85
N SER A 63 14.76 12.66 5.63
CA SER A 63 13.52 12.78 4.86
C SER A 63 12.93 11.41 4.52
N TYR A 64 13.77 10.43 4.17
CA TYR A 64 13.36 9.05 3.91
C TYR A 64 12.53 8.47 5.05
N TYR A 65 13.00 8.61 6.30
CA TYR A 65 12.27 8.11 7.47
C TYR A 65 11.01 8.90 7.80
N LYS A 66 10.95 10.20 7.46
CA LYS A 66 9.68 10.97 7.56
C LYS A 66 8.66 10.45 6.57
N THR A 67 9.07 10.17 5.33
CA THR A 67 8.21 9.61 4.29
C THR A 67 7.74 8.21 4.66
N ILE A 68 8.62 7.35 5.18
CA ILE A 68 8.24 6.04 5.72
C ILE A 68 7.15 6.15 6.78
N HIS A 69 7.32 7.05 7.75
CA HIS A 69 6.34 7.23 8.82
C HIS A 69 4.96 7.63 8.28
N GLN A 70 4.92 8.55 7.31
CA GLN A 70 3.69 8.96 6.65
C GLN A 70 3.05 7.82 5.86
N LEU A 71 3.82 7.12 5.03
CA LEU A 71 3.36 5.99 4.24
C LEU A 71 2.81 4.89 5.14
N LYS A 72 3.44 4.62 6.29
CA LYS A 72 2.98 3.60 7.24
C LYS A 72 1.61 3.92 7.81
N GLY A 73 1.36 5.17 8.19
CA GLY A 73 0.04 5.62 8.65
C GLY A 73 -1.04 5.44 7.58
N ILE A 74 -0.70 5.74 6.33
CA ILE A 74 -1.61 5.62 5.19
C ILE A 74 -1.91 4.15 4.87
N THR A 75 -0.88 3.32 4.69
CA THR A 75 -1.03 1.90 4.32
C THR A 75 -1.79 1.11 5.39
N GLY A 76 -1.57 1.42 6.66
CA GLY A 76 -2.37 0.88 7.77
C GLY A 76 -3.85 1.29 7.70
N THR A 77 -4.14 2.55 7.34
CA THR A 77 -5.51 3.07 7.23
C THR A 77 -6.30 2.43 6.10
N ILE A 78 -5.64 1.97 5.03
CA ILE A 78 -6.28 1.34 3.86
C ILE A 78 -6.15 -0.18 3.84
N GLY A 79 -5.50 -0.79 4.83
CA GLY A 79 -5.45 -2.25 4.94
C GLY A 79 -4.39 -2.91 4.08
N ALA A 80 -3.45 -2.14 3.54
CA ALA A 80 -2.33 -2.63 2.73
C ALA A 80 -1.22 -3.16 3.66
N MET A 81 -1.51 -4.25 4.37
CA MET A 81 -0.71 -4.73 5.50
C MET A 81 0.71 -5.15 5.10
N LYS A 82 0.92 -5.76 3.93
CA LYS A 82 2.28 -6.09 3.47
C LYS A 82 3.14 -4.82 3.31
N LEU A 83 2.56 -3.73 2.79
CA LEU A 83 3.26 -2.46 2.65
C LEU A 83 3.57 -1.85 4.02
N TYR A 84 2.61 -1.91 4.95
CA TYR A 84 2.80 -1.48 6.33
C TYR A 84 3.93 -2.25 7.04
N GLU A 85 3.95 -3.57 6.88
CA GLU A 85 4.97 -4.46 7.45
C GLU A 85 6.35 -4.14 6.89
N LEU A 86 6.49 -4.02 5.57
CA LEU A 86 7.77 -3.67 4.94
C LEU A 86 8.31 -2.32 5.41
N LEU A 87 7.45 -1.30 5.53
CA LEU A 87 7.84 0.00 6.10
C LEU A 87 8.27 -0.12 7.55
N THR A 88 7.62 -0.98 8.33
CA THR A 88 7.98 -1.26 9.72
C THR A 88 9.34 -1.96 9.81
N GLU A 89 9.60 -2.93 8.94
CA GLU A 89 10.89 -3.63 8.87
C GLU A 89 12.03 -2.67 8.49
N ILE A 90 11.80 -1.75 7.56
CA ILE A 90 12.75 -0.69 7.22
C ILE A 90 13.05 0.18 8.45
N GLU A 91 12.01 0.60 9.21
CA GLU A 91 12.21 1.40 10.42
C GLU A 91 12.91 0.67 11.56
N GLN A 92 12.77 -0.65 11.66
CA GLN A 92 13.41 -1.46 12.71
C GLN A 92 14.85 -1.83 12.40
N ASN A 93 15.22 -1.86 11.11
CA ASN A 93 16.52 -2.31 10.64
C ASN A 93 17.40 -1.15 10.11
N ARG A 94 17.23 0.08 10.64
CA ARG A 94 17.90 1.31 10.16
C ARG A 94 19.43 1.24 10.07
N GLU A 95 20.05 0.40 10.88
CA GLU A 95 21.51 0.24 10.95
C GLU A 95 22.01 -0.92 10.08
N ASN A 96 21.12 -1.76 9.53
CA ASN A 96 21.47 -2.90 8.70
C ASN A 96 21.24 -2.58 7.22
N HIS A 97 22.28 -2.09 6.56
CA HIS A 97 22.22 -1.67 5.15
C HIS A 97 21.74 -2.76 4.19
N GLU A 98 22.13 -4.02 4.40
CA GLU A 98 21.73 -5.15 3.55
C GLU A 98 20.22 -5.41 3.65
N LEU A 99 19.69 -5.46 4.87
CA LEU A 99 18.25 -5.62 5.09
C LEU A 99 17.45 -4.41 4.60
N LEU A 100 17.98 -3.20 4.77
CA LEU A 100 17.33 -1.99 4.26
C LEU A 100 17.15 -2.04 2.74
N GLU A 101 18.18 -2.42 2.00
CA GLU A 101 18.12 -2.55 0.54
C GLU A 101 17.08 -3.60 0.13
N ILE A 102 17.08 -4.77 0.80
CA ILE A 102 16.10 -5.84 0.56
C ILE A 102 14.67 -5.33 0.78
N TYR A 103 14.39 -4.72 1.93
CA TYR A 103 13.05 -4.27 2.26
C TYR A 103 12.60 -3.06 1.44
N HIS A 104 13.50 -2.15 1.10
CA HIS A 104 13.22 -1.03 0.20
C HIS A 104 12.81 -1.53 -1.20
N ASN A 105 13.56 -2.48 -1.76
CA ASN A 105 13.26 -3.07 -3.06
C ASN A 105 11.95 -3.88 -3.02
N GLU A 106 11.72 -4.64 -1.96
CA GLU A 106 10.48 -5.40 -1.81
C GLU A 106 9.26 -4.48 -1.60
N PHE A 107 9.43 -3.34 -0.93
CA PHE A 107 8.41 -2.31 -0.82
C PHE A 107 8.06 -1.73 -2.18
N ASN A 108 9.04 -1.33 -2.99
CA ASN A 108 8.82 -0.83 -4.34
C ASN A 108 8.05 -1.83 -5.21
N LYS A 109 8.47 -3.09 -5.21
CA LYS A 109 7.80 -4.15 -5.94
C LYS A 109 6.35 -4.33 -5.49
N SER A 110 6.13 -4.49 -4.19
CA SER A 110 4.79 -4.70 -3.62
C SER A 110 3.88 -3.49 -3.84
N HIS A 111 4.43 -2.28 -3.80
CA HIS A 111 3.70 -1.04 -4.05
C HIS A 111 3.22 -0.97 -5.50
N ASN A 112 4.08 -1.32 -6.46
CA ASN A 112 3.69 -1.35 -7.87
C ASN A 112 2.61 -2.40 -8.14
N GLU A 113 2.76 -3.62 -7.60
CA GLU A 113 1.72 -4.66 -7.69
C GLU A 113 0.38 -4.21 -7.09
N PHE A 114 0.44 -3.42 -6.02
CA PHE A 114 -0.74 -2.82 -5.40
C PHE A 114 -1.38 -1.73 -6.27
N LEU A 115 -0.59 -0.86 -6.90
CA LEU A 115 -1.10 0.17 -7.81
C LEU A 115 -1.74 -0.44 -9.06
N GLU A 116 -1.12 -1.47 -9.66
CA GLU A 116 -1.69 -2.20 -10.80
C GLU A 116 -3.04 -2.84 -10.44
N PHE A 117 -3.18 -3.33 -9.21
CA PHE A 117 -4.46 -3.82 -8.73
C PHE A 117 -5.51 -2.72 -8.61
N ILE A 118 -5.14 -1.58 -8.04
CA ILE A 118 -6.06 -0.44 -7.91
C ILE A 118 -6.51 0.05 -9.29
N GLU A 119 -5.61 0.03 -10.28
CA GLU A 119 -5.95 0.36 -11.67
C GLU A 119 -6.97 -0.61 -12.27
N LYS A 120 -6.79 -1.93 -12.10
CA LYS A 120 -7.78 -2.93 -12.53
C LYS A 120 -9.13 -2.74 -11.85
N LEU A 121 -9.17 -2.24 -10.61
CA LEU A 121 -10.41 -1.90 -9.94
C LEU A 121 -11.07 -0.66 -10.53
N ASP A 122 -10.28 0.34 -10.98
CA ASP A 122 -10.77 1.58 -11.57
C ASP A 122 -11.57 1.29 -12.84
N ASP A 123 -11.02 0.42 -13.70
CA ASP A 123 -11.61 -0.02 -14.98
C ASP A 123 -12.99 -0.70 -14.84
N LEU A 124 -13.33 -1.18 -13.64
CA LEU A 124 -14.64 -1.74 -13.33
C LEU A 124 -15.64 -0.61 -13.02
N ASN A 125 -16.28 -0.04 -14.06
CA ASN A 125 -17.36 0.94 -13.92
C ASN A 125 -18.51 0.42 -13.05
#